data_AF-A0A1E3X9Z5-F1
#
_entry.id   AF-A0A1E3X9Z5-F1
#
_cell.length_a   1.000
_cell.length_b   1.000
_cell.length_c   1.000
_cell.angle_alpha   90.00
_cell.angle_beta   90.00
_cell.angle_gamma   90.00
#
_symmetry.space_group_name_H-M   'P 1'
#
loop_
_entity.id
_entity.type
_entity.pdbx_description
1 polymer ?
#
loop_
_entity_poly.entity_id
_entity_poly.type
_entity_poly.pdbx_seq_one_letter_code
_entity_poly.pdbx_strand_id
1 'polypeptide(L)'
;MKERRSIIGQQPVKAERKKTLITYKMFTIEDIAEQLHNKFKSIDMETADTDNPTNYTKKYNLDWLNKLIRTSLKRIGEKGNQVSDDNRQRIYQAFGVLHRPAAKAVRYVMSPKALEEVKTQNRKRNSIGFAAMRRGEAKVFWDDDSKKVSDEEVLSFLKVLEEDESLPRSAMERIENGHNFKTPLNVVIADHKPERLFIREMVKQENARFIDNWIKSTDQDFYPIEYSWKKGEHPKRGRFNPDFFIKVDKKILVVEIKGDEEIKNPSDENKAKYKAGKNHFSILNEQQSKLHYYFNFLTPEDYDYYFDHLRKKNYNFISKLDAELEKNGNGVSKK
;
A
#
# COMPACT_ATOMS: atom_id res chain seq x y z
N MET A 1 27.91 16.35 50.84
CA MET A 1 27.58 15.67 52.12
C MET A 1 26.28 16.24 52.65
N LYS A 2 25.18 15.47 52.73
CA LYS A 2 23.96 15.80 53.49
C LYS A 2 23.04 14.55 53.56
N GLU A 3 22.83 14.03 54.77
CA GLU A 3 21.94 12.90 55.10
C GLU A 3 20.51 13.38 55.42
N ARG A 4 19.49 12.53 55.21
CA ARG A 4 18.15 12.63 55.83
C ARG A 4 17.72 11.25 56.35
N ARG A 5 17.18 11.19 57.56
CA ARG A 5 16.70 9.98 58.28
C ARG A 5 15.21 10.09 58.62
N SER A 6 14.47 8.97 58.62
CA SER A 6 13.26 8.74 59.44
C SER A 6 13.05 7.23 59.71
N ILE A 7 12.69 6.83 60.94
CA ILE A 7 12.47 5.45 61.42
C ILE A 7 11.11 5.43 62.20
N ILE A 8 10.03 4.75 61.75
CA ILE A 8 9.48 3.38 61.99
C ILE A 8 8.88 3.09 63.39
N GLY A 9 7.68 2.47 63.42
CA GLY A 9 7.22 1.45 64.39
C GLY A 9 6.18 0.53 63.70
N GLN A 10 6.12 -0.80 63.84
CA GLN A 10 6.50 -1.73 64.91
C GLN A 10 7.11 -3.06 64.38
N GLN A 11 7.74 -3.82 65.30
CA GLN A 11 8.65 -4.99 65.20
C GLN A 11 7.95 -6.36 65.46
N PRO A 12 8.61 -7.55 65.53
CA PRO A 12 10.03 -7.92 65.27
C PRO A 12 10.26 -9.29 64.53
N VAL A 13 11.39 -9.44 63.83
CA VAL A 13 12.22 -10.68 63.88
C VAL A 13 13.69 -10.25 63.78
N LYS A 14 14.53 -10.67 64.75
CA LYS A 14 15.96 -10.32 64.83
C LYS A 14 16.74 -11.03 63.72
N ALA A 15 17.11 -10.27 62.69
CA ALA A 15 18.23 -10.59 61.80
C ALA A 15 19.29 -9.50 61.98
N GLU A 16 20.53 -9.88 62.27
CA GLU A 16 21.67 -8.96 62.28
C GLU A 16 21.81 -8.31 60.90
N ARG A 17 21.39 -7.05 60.77
CA ARG A 17 21.56 -6.26 59.55
C ARG A 17 23.00 -5.77 59.47
N LYS A 18 23.88 -6.55 58.84
CA LYS A 18 25.16 -6.03 58.34
C LYS A 18 24.89 -4.92 57.33
N LYS A 19 25.17 -3.67 57.70
CA LYS A 19 25.11 -2.52 56.80
C LYS A 19 26.41 -2.43 56.01
N THR A 20 26.41 -2.97 54.79
CA THR A 20 27.53 -2.80 53.86
C THR A 20 27.34 -1.47 53.11
N LEU A 21 28.32 -0.58 53.19
CA LEU A 21 28.35 0.62 52.35
C LEU A 21 28.69 0.20 50.91
N ILE A 22 27.69 0.15 50.05
CA ILE A 22 27.90 -0.11 48.62
C ILE A 22 28.29 1.22 47.97
N THR A 23 29.55 1.35 47.57
CA THR A 23 30.03 2.48 46.78
C THR A 23 29.71 2.24 45.30
N TYR A 24 28.77 3.01 44.76
CA TYR A 24 28.50 2.99 43.32
C TYR A 24 29.46 3.93 42.59
N LYS A 25 30.05 3.45 41.50
CA LYS A 25 30.83 4.29 40.60
C LYS A 25 29.86 5.15 39.78
N MET A 26 29.99 6.46 39.92
CA MET A 26 29.12 7.46 39.29
C MET A 26 29.94 8.29 38.30
N PHE A 27 29.36 8.58 37.15
CA PHE A 27 29.96 9.37 36.06
C PHE A 27 29.10 10.58 35.78
N THR A 28 29.67 11.70 35.36
CA THR A 28 28.84 12.84 34.95
C THR A 28 28.21 12.58 33.59
N ILE A 29 27.09 13.24 33.31
CA ILE A 29 26.43 13.13 32.00
C ILE A 29 27.36 13.68 30.91
N GLU A 30 28.10 14.75 31.22
CA GLU A 30 29.06 15.39 30.34
C GLU A 30 30.18 14.43 29.93
N ASP A 31 30.78 13.69 30.87
CA ASP A 31 31.86 12.74 30.57
C ASP A 31 31.39 11.62 29.62
N ILE A 32 30.15 11.16 29.79
CA ILE A 32 29.56 10.11 28.94
C ILE A 32 29.26 10.68 27.56
N ALA A 33 28.72 11.89 27.47
CA ALA A 33 28.44 12.55 26.21
C ALA A 33 29.74 12.80 25.42
N GLU A 34 30.82 13.21 26.09
CA GLU A 34 32.13 13.42 25.48
C GLU A 34 32.74 12.11 24.97
N GLN A 35 32.69 11.03 25.76
CA GLN A 35 33.16 9.72 25.32
C GLN A 35 32.37 9.19 24.10
N LEU A 36 31.06 9.38 24.06
CA LEU A 36 30.23 9.03 22.91
C LEU A 36 30.60 9.88 21.69
N HIS A 37 30.77 11.18 21.87
CA HIS A 37 31.10 12.10 20.78
C HIS A 37 32.49 11.83 20.19
N ASN A 38 33.47 11.51 21.04
CA ASN A 38 34.80 11.08 20.60
C ASN A 38 34.74 9.76 19.83
N LYS A 39 33.89 8.83 20.24
CA LYS A 39 33.66 7.59 19.50
C LYS A 39 33.04 7.87 18.12
N PHE A 40 32.07 8.78 18.03
CA PHE A 40 31.52 9.21 16.73
C PHE A 40 32.55 9.88 15.84
N LYS A 41 33.45 10.68 16.42
CA LYS A 41 34.57 11.29 15.69
C LYS A 41 35.50 10.25 15.09
N SER A 42 35.84 9.20 15.84
CA SER A 42 36.64 8.07 15.31
C SER A 42 35.96 7.44 14.09
N ILE A 43 34.65 7.18 14.18
CA ILE A 43 33.88 6.54 13.10
C ILE A 43 33.78 7.45 11.88
N ASP A 44 33.51 8.74 12.07
CA ASP A 44 33.46 9.71 10.98
C ASP A 44 34.83 9.82 10.28
N MET A 45 35.95 9.73 11.02
CA MET A 45 37.30 9.69 10.44
C MET A 45 37.58 8.38 9.69
N GLU A 46 37.22 7.23 10.27
CA GLU A 46 37.43 5.91 9.65
C GLU A 46 36.62 5.74 8.36
N THR A 47 35.45 6.37 8.27
CA THR A 47 34.56 6.26 7.11
C THR A 47 34.75 7.38 6.08
N ALA A 48 35.55 8.41 6.36
CA ALA A 48 35.70 9.60 5.54
C ALA A 48 36.09 9.29 4.08
N ASP A 49 36.96 8.29 3.89
CA ASP A 49 37.50 7.89 2.58
C ASP A 49 36.74 6.69 1.96
N THR A 50 35.61 6.29 2.55
CA THR A 50 34.79 5.18 2.03
C THR A 50 33.68 5.68 1.10
N ASP A 51 33.08 4.79 0.31
CA ASP A 51 31.93 5.11 -0.56
C ASP A 51 30.69 5.64 0.21
N ASN A 52 30.67 5.55 1.55
CA ASN A 52 29.58 6.02 2.40
C ASN A 52 30.12 6.66 3.70
N PRO A 53 30.63 7.90 3.65
CA PRO A 53 31.13 8.59 4.83
C PRO A 53 30.02 8.91 5.81
N THR A 54 30.29 8.74 7.11
CA THR A 54 29.34 9.12 8.16
C THR A 54 29.53 10.57 8.60
N ASN A 55 28.51 11.14 9.23
CA ASN A 55 28.56 12.48 9.81
C ASN A 55 27.83 12.50 11.17
N TYR A 56 28.17 11.54 12.01
CA TYR A 56 27.56 11.33 13.32
C TYR A 56 27.87 12.46 14.28
N THR A 57 29.06 13.05 14.23
CA THR A 57 29.44 14.18 15.07
C THR A 57 28.56 15.41 14.85
N LYS A 58 28.18 15.71 13.59
CA LYS A 58 27.24 16.81 13.29
C LYS A 58 25.81 16.49 13.73
N LYS A 59 25.37 15.24 13.53
CA LYS A 59 24.00 14.80 13.84
C LYS A 59 23.76 14.62 15.34
N TYR A 60 24.76 14.12 16.06
CA TYR A 60 24.73 13.77 17.49
C TYR A 60 25.79 14.59 18.24
N ASN A 61 25.61 15.91 18.24
CA ASN A 61 26.49 16.83 18.95
C ASN A 61 26.36 16.70 20.48
N LEU A 62 27.31 17.29 21.21
CA LEU A 62 27.38 17.21 22.67
C LEU A 62 26.10 17.71 23.35
N ASP A 63 25.53 18.83 22.91
CA ASP A 63 24.30 19.40 23.48
C ASP A 63 23.13 18.44 23.34
N TRP A 64 23.00 17.81 22.17
CA TRP A 64 21.95 16.84 21.90
C TRP A 64 22.13 15.58 22.77
N LEU A 65 23.36 15.06 22.89
CA LEU A 65 23.67 13.90 23.73
C LEU A 65 23.38 14.16 25.20
N ASN A 66 23.82 15.32 25.71
CA ASN A 66 23.54 15.75 27.07
C ASN A 66 22.03 15.84 27.33
N LYS A 67 21.26 16.46 26.43
CA LYS A 67 19.80 16.58 26.55
C LYS A 67 19.11 15.22 26.50
N LEU A 68 19.55 14.33 25.62
CA LEU A 68 19.01 12.98 25.51
C LEU A 68 19.23 12.19 26.80
N ILE A 69 20.48 12.10 27.28
CA ILE A 69 20.82 11.33 28.48
C ILE A 69 20.06 11.88 29.70
N ARG A 70 20.00 13.20 29.86
CA ARG A 70 19.20 13.86 30.92
C ARG A 70 17.71 13.48 30.85
N THR A 71 17.14 13.46 29.65
CA THR A 71 15.73 13.10 29.45
C THR A 71 15.48 11.63 29.78
N SER A 72 16.39 10.74 29.38
CA SER A 72 16.30 9.31 29.65
C SER A 72 16.41 8.99 31.15
N LEU A 73 17.31 9.65 31.88
CA LEU A 73 17.43 9.48 33.33
C LEU A 73 16.19 9.97 34.08
N LYS A 74 15.63 11.12 33.67
CA LYS A 74 14.38 11.63 34.25
C LYS A 74 13.21 10.64 34.11
N ARG A 75 13.13 9.91 33.00
CA ARG A 75 12.06 8.93 32.74
C ARG A 75 12.11 7.73 33.69
N ILE A 76 13.29 7.35 34.16
CA ILE A 76 13.47 6.23 35.10
C ILE A 76 13.47 6.69 36.57
N GLY A 77 13.11 7.95 36.83
CA GLY A 77 13.02 8.51 38.18
C GLY A 77 14.35 8.93 38.80
N GLU A 78 15.46 8.81 38.07
CA GLU A 78 16.79 9.23 38.52
C GLU A 78 16.90 10.77 38.49
N LYS A 79 17.21 11.36 39.64
CA LYS A 79 17.35 12.81 39.81
C LYS A 79 18.80 13.14 40.13
N GLY A 80 19.54 13.62 39.14
CA GLY A 80 20.94 14.03 39.32
C GLY A 80 21.64 14.31 37.99
N ASN A 81 22.86 14.85 38.07
CA ASN A 81 23.74 15.02 36.90
C ASN A 81 24.76 13.87 36.77
N GLN A 82 24.43 12.71 37.35
CA GLN A 82 25.34 11.58 37.43
C GLN A 82 24.63 10.29 37.01
N VAL A 83 25.41 9.37 36.45
CA VAL A 83 24.98 8.12 35.85
C VAL A 83 25.76 6.99 36.50
N SER A 84 25.06 5.96 36.94
CA SER A 84 25.69 4.73 37.44
C SER A 84 26.43 3.99 36.32
N ASP A 85 27.41 3.18 36.70
CA ASP A 85 28.18 2.40 35.73
C ASP A 85 27.31 1.47 34.87
N ASP A 86 26.28 0.85 35.45
CA ASP A 86 25.33 0.00 34.72
C ASP A 86 24.57 0.77 33.64
N ASN A 87 24.10 1.98 33.97
CA ASN A 87 23.40 2.83 33.01
C ASN A 87 24.35 3.36 31.93
N ARG A 88 25.60 3.66 32.28
CA ARG A 88 26.65 4.01 31.33
C ARG A 88 26.88 2.87 30.32
N GLN A 89 26.99 1.62 30.79
CA GLN A 89 27.19 0.47 29.91
C GLN A 89 26.02 0.25 28.96
N ARG A 90 24.77 0.41 29.44
CA ARG A 90 23.57 0.33 28.60
C ARG A 90 23.51 1.43 27.54
N ILE A 91 23.92 2.64 27.89
CA ILE A 91 24.04 3.76 26.93
C ILE A 91 25.05 3.39 25.84
N TYR A 92 26.24 2.89 26.20
CA TYR A 92 27.25 2.48 25.21
C TYR A 92 26.80 1.33 24.32
N GLN A 93 26.07 0.35 24.86
CA GLN A 93 25.50 -0.74 24.07
C GLN A 93 24.48 -0.22 23.04
N ALA A 94 23.58 0.68 23.44
CA ALA A 94 22.58 1.25 22.56
C ALA A 94 23.21 2.02 21.39
N PHE A 95 24.25 2.82 21.67
CA PHE A 95 24.97 3.57 20.64
C PHE A 95 25.95 2.72 19.81
N GLY A 96 26.37 1.55 20.32
CA GLY A 96 27.22 0.61 19.59
C GLY A 96 26.57 0.05 18.32
N VAL A 97 25.23 0.02 18.25
CA VAL A 97 24.48 -0.48 17.08
C VAL A 97 24.61 0.45 15.87
N LEU A 98 24.94 1.73 16.06
CA LEU A 98 25.11 2.69 14.97
C LEU A 98 26.22 2.32 13.98
N HIS A 99 27.23 1.54 14.41
CA HIS A 99 28.34 1.10 13.56
C HIS A 99 27.97 -0.04 12.60
N ARG A 100 26.75 -0.58 12.63
CA ARG A 100 26.37 -1.52 11.56
C ARG A 100 26.20 -0.73 10.27
N PRO A 101 26.90 -1.09 9.17
CA PRO A 101 26.53 -0.62 7.85
C PRO A 101 25.03 -0.87 7.71
N ALA A 102 24.26 0.17 7.42
CA ALA A 102 22.85 -0.02 7.11
C ALA A 102 22.78 -1.12 6.06
N ALA A 103 21.99 -2.17 6.33
CA ALA A 103 21.86 -3.27 5.38
C ALA A 103 21.58 -2.67 4.00
N LYS A 104 22.48 -2.90 3.03
CA LYS A 104 22.35 -2.38 1.67
C LYS A 104 21.05 -2.94 1.09
N ALA A 105 19.98 -2.17 1.22
CA ALA A 105 18.69 -2.53 0.66
C ALA A 105 18.75 -2.20 -0.83
N VAL A 106 19.01 -3.21 -1.66
CA VAL A 106 18.89 -3.08 -3.12
C VAL A 106 17.44 -2.71 -3.44
N ARG A 107 17.22 -1.44 -3.80
CA ARG A 107 15.94 -0.95 -4.30
C ARG A 107 16.01 -0.93 -5.81
N TYR A 108 15.30 -1.86 -6.44
CA TYR A 108 15.12 -1.85 -7.89
C TYR A 108 14.17 -0.73 -8.25
N VAL A 109 14.60 0.15 -9.15
CA VAL A 109 13.76 1.21 -9.73
C VAL A 109 13.45 0.80 -11.16
N MET A 110 12.17 0.71 -11.50
CA MET A 110 11.74 0.46 -12.87
C MET A 110 11.99 1.72 -13.71
N SER A 111 12.73 1.58 -14.81
CA SER A 111 12.93 2.64 -15.79
C SER A 111 12.17 2.31 -17.08
N PRO A 112 11.33 3.21 -17.60
CA PRO A 112 10.62 2.99 -18.86
C PRO A 112 11.61 2.93 -20.03
N LYS A 113 11.50 1.90 -20.88
CA LYS A 113 12.39 1.71 -22.04
C LYS A 113 11.80 2.27 -23.33
N ALA A 114 10.51 2.03 -23.57
CA ALA A 114 9.79 2.45 -24.76
C ALA A 114 8.29 2.53 -24.48
N LEU A 115 7.59 3.32 -25.28
CA LEU A 115 6.13 3.30 -25.35
C LEU A 115 5.68 2.15 -26.24
N GLU A 116 4.76 1.33 -25.73
CA GLU A 116 4.18 0.21 -26.46
C GLU A 116 2.68 0.39 -26.61
N GLU A 117 2.15 0.09 -27.79
CA GLU A 117 0.71 0.12 -28.05
C GLU A 117 0.09 -1.24 -27.74
N VAL A 118 -0.82 -1.27 -26.77
CA VAL A 118 -1.61 -2.46 -26.44
C VAL A 118 -2.93 -2.41 -27.20
N LYS A 119 -3.09 -3.31 -28.18
CA LYS A 119 -4.34 -3.42 -28.95
C LYS A 119 -5.35 -4.27 -28.20
N THR A 120 -6.57 -3.77 -28.03
CA THR A 120 -7.69 -4.51 -27.39
C THR A 120 -8.02 -5.82 -28.10
N GLN A 121 -7.81 -5.89 -29.42
CA GLN A 121 -8.00 -7.12 -30.21
C GLN A 121 -7.04 -8.27 -29.81
N ASN A 122 -5.91 -7.97 -29.17
CA ASN A 122 -4.95 -8.96 -28.70
C ASN A 122 -5.32 -9.52 -27.32
N ARG A 123 -6.40 -9.02 -26.70
CA ARG A 123 -6.92 -9.52 -25.43
C ARG A 123 -7.32 -10.98 -25.59
N LYS A 124 -6.78 -11.86 -24.74
CA LYS A 124 -7.13 -13.28 -24.72
C LYS A 124 -8.59 -13.50 -24.32
N ARG A 125 -9.14 -14.68 -24.66
CA ARG A 125 -10.46 -15.12 -24.19
C ARG A 125 -10.40 -15.34 -22.67
N ASN A 126 -11.46 -14.95 -21.97
CA ASN A 126 -11.70 -15.36 -20.59
C ASN A 126 -12.67 -16.53 -20.59
N SER A 127 -12.49 -17.45 -19.65
CA SER A 127 -13.38 -18.58 -19.43
C SER A 127 -13.73 -18.67 -17.96
N ILE A 128 -14.91 -19.22 -17.67
CA ILE A 128 -15.33 -19.51 -16.31
C ILE A 128 -16.08 -20.83 -16.25
N GLY A 129 -15.82 -21.60 -15.20
CA GLY A 129 -16.50 -22.86 -14.97
C GLY A 129 -17.96 -22.64 -14.61
N PHE A 130 -18.85 -23.45 -15.21
CA PHE A 130 -20.28 -23.42 -14.95
C PHE A 130 -20.65 -23.52 -13.45
N ALA A 131 -19.88 -24.30 -12.70
CA ALA A 131 -20.07 -24.45 -11.26
C ALA A 131 -19.83 -23.15 -10.47
N ALA A 132 -18.89 -22.31 -10.89
CA ALA A 132 -18.63 -21.01 -10.24
C ALA A 132 -19.82 -20.06 -10.40
N MET A 133 -20.46 -20.07 -11.57
CA MET A 133 -21.68 -19.30 -11.82
C MET A 133 -22.86 -19.81 -10.98
N ARG A 134 -23.04 -21.13 -10.86
CA ARG A 134 -24.05 -21.72 -9.94
C ARG A 134 -23.85 -21.31 -8.48
N ARG A 135 -22.61 -21.13 -8.04
CA ARG A 135 -22.29 -20.65 -6.69
C ARG A 135 -22.40 -19.13 -6.52
N GLY A 136 -22.70 -18.38 -7.59
CA GLY A 136 -22.78 -16.92 -7.56
C GLY A 136 -21.42 -16.22 -7.45
N GLU A 137 -20.34 -16.95 -7.73
CA GLU A 137 -18.97 -16.40 -7.72
C GLU A 137 -18.75 -15.44 -8.89
N ALA A 138 -19.42 -15.67 -10.01
CA ALA A 138 -19.39 -14.79 -11.17
C ALA A 138 -20.76 -14.62 -11.84
N LYS A 139 -20.85 -13.60 -12.68
CA LYS A 139 -22.04 -13.28 -13.46
C LYS A 139 -21.66 -12.92 -14.89
N VAL A 140 -22.49 -13.35 -15.84
CA VAL A 140 -22.35 -13.01 -17.26
C VAL A 140 -23.31 -11.89 -17.63
N PHE A 141 -22.77 -10.79 -18.14
CA PHE A 141 -23.51 -9.69 -18.73
C PHE A 141 -23.52 -9.82 -20.26
N TRP A 142 -24.69 -9.64 -20.87
CA TRP A 142 -24.91 -9.83 -22.30
C TRP A 142 -26.08 -8.97 -22.81
N ASP A 143 -26.15 -8.74 -24.11
CA ASP A 143 -27.26 -8.05 -24.79
C ASP A 143 -27.68 -8.77 -26.09
N ASP A 144 -28.62 -8.21 -26.85
CA ASP A 144 -29.08 -8.86 -28.07
C ASP A 144 -28.01 -8.95 -29.17
N ASP A 145 -27.00 -8.07 -29.16
CA ASP A 145 -25.88 -8.13 -30.09
C ASP A 145 -24.89 -9.24 -29.69
N SER A 146 -24.77 -9.56 -28.39
CA SER A 146 -24.04 -10.74 -27.91
C SER A 146 -24.45 -12.03 -28.65
N LYS A 147 -25.75 -12.19 -28.95
CA LYS A 147 -26.28 -13.37 -29.68
C LYS A 147 -25.86 -13.40 -31.16
N LYS A 148 -25.47 -12.26 -31.74
CA LYS A 148 -25.09 -12.14 -33.16
C LYS A 148 -23.60 -12.33 -33.38
N VAL A 149 -22.78 -11.96 -32.40
CA VAL A 149 -21.31 -11.95 -32.51
C VAL A 149 -20.61 -13.10 -31.79
N SER A 150 -21.36 -13.94 -31.07
CA SER A 150 -20.82 -15.06 -30.29
C SER A 150 -20.71 -16.36 -31.08
N ASP A 151 -19.78 -17.22 -30.66
CA ASP A 151 -19.63 -18.58 -31.16
C ASP A 151 -20.74 -19.52 -30.65
N GLU A 152 -20.87 -20.71 -31.25
CA GLU A 152 -21.89 -21.70 -30.85
C GLU A 152 -21.77 -22.12 -29.37
N GLU A 153 -20.56 -22.14 -28.83
CA GLU A 153 -20.31 -22.45 -27.41
C GLU A 153 -21.02 -21.44 -26.51
N VAL A 154 -20.80 -20.15 -26.71
CA VAL A 154 -21.45 -19.09 -25.92
C VAL A 154 -22.96 -19.05 -26.22
N LEU A 155 -23.40 -19.25 -27.47
CA LEU A 155 -24.83 -19.25 -27.79
C LEU A 155 -25.59 -20.39 -27.12
N SER A 156 -25.01 -21.60 -27.12
CA SER A 156 -25.60 -22.75 -26.42
C SER A 156 -25.67 -22.50 -24.92
N PHE A 157 -24.64 -21.88 -24.35
CA PHE A 157 -24.61 -21.47 -22.96
C PHE A 157 -25.69 -20.42 -22.63
N LEU A 158 -25.83 -19.37 -23.44
CA LEU A 158 -26.88 -18.35 -23.24
C LEU A 158 -28.29 -18.99 -23.28
N LYS A 159 -28.54 -19.94 -24.20
CA LYS A 159 -29.83 -20.65 -24.31
C LYS A 159 -30.13 -21.51 -23.08
N VAL A 160 -29.17 -22.35 -22.67
CA VAL A 160 -29.32 -23.21 -21.48
C VAL A 160 -29.67 -22.38 -20.25
N LEU A 161 -29.06 -21.20 -20.11
CA LEU A 161 -29.31 -20.34 -18.97
C LEU A 161 -30.63 -19.53 -19.05
N GLU A 162 -31.14 -19.25 -20.26
CA GLU A 162 -32.47 -18.65 -20.45
C GLU A 162 -33.59 -19.64 -20.11
N GLU A 163 -33.39 -20.94 -20.39
CA GLU A 163 -34.39 -22.00 -20.22
C GLU A 163 -34.37 -22.64 -18.81
N ASP A 164 -33.24 -22.59 -18.10
CA ASP A 164 -33.07 -23.24 -16.80
C ASP A 164 -33.55 -22.35 -15.64
N GLU A 165 -34.83 -22.51 -15.28
CA GLU A 165 -35.44 -21.84 -14.12
C GLU A 165 -34.87 -22.29 -12.75
N SER A 166 -34.10 -23.39 -12.71
CA SER A 166 -33.47 -23.92 -11.48
C SER A 166 -32.16 -23.22 -11.13
N LEU A 167 -31.59 -22.47 -12.08
CA LEU A 167 -30.38 -21.71 -11.83
C LEU A 167 -30.71 -20.44 -11.06
N PRO A 168 -29.76 -19.95 -10.25
CA PRO A 168 -29.88 -18.62 -9.72
C PRO A 168 -30.02 -17.66 -10.91
N ARG A 169 -31.15 -16.99 -11.08
CA ARG A 169 -31.30 -15.82 -11.97
C ARG A 169 -30.18 -14.79 -11.76
N SER A 170 -29.45 -14.89 -10.63
CA SER A 170 -28.25 -14.13 -10.30
C SER A 170 -26.97 -14.53 -11.06
N ALA A 171 -26.96 -15.57 -11.90
CA ALA A 171 -25.78 -15.96 -12.70
C ALA A 171 -25.65 -15.15 -14.01
N MET A 172 -26.72 -14.50 -14.46
CA MET A 172 -26.72 -13.66 -15.67
C MET A 172 -27.37 -12.32 -15.44
N GLU A 173 -27.10 -11.40 -16.36
CA GLU A 173 -27.82 -10.15 -16.47
C GLU A 173 -27.87 -9.71 -17.91
N ARG A 174 -29.08 -9.76 -18.49
CA ARG A 174 -29.34 -9.19 -19.79
C ARG A 174 -29.40 -7.67 -19.67
N ILE A 175 -28.66 -6.97 -20.51
CA ILE A 175 -28.73 -5.52 -20.65
C ILE A 175 -29.82 -5.21 -21.68
N GLU A 176 -30.93 -4.65 -21.24
CA GLU A 176 -32.08 -4.38 -22.11
C GLU A 176 -31.76 -3.34 -23.20
N ASN A 177 -31.01 -2.30 -22.86
CA ASN A 177 -30.56 -1.30 -23.82
C ASN A 177 -29.10 -1.56 -24.23
N GLY A 178 -28.90 -2.30 -25.32
CA GLY A 178 -27.58 -2.62 -25.87
C GLY A 178 -26.71 -1.38 -26.17
N HIS A 179 -27.31 -0.22 -26.46
CA HIS A 179 -26.56 1.03 -26.63
C HIS A 179 -25.80 1.49 -25.37
N ASN A 180 -26.17 0.97 -24.20
CA ASN A 180 -25.45 1.21 -22.94
C ASN A 180 -24.35 0.17 -22.68
N PHE A 181 -24.38 -0.97 -23.36
CA PHE A 181 -23.39 -2.03 -23.25
C PHE A 181 -22.20 -1.79 -24.20
N LYS A 182 -21.52 -0.65 -24.00
CA LYS A 182 -20.49 -0.10 -24.90
C LYS A 182 -19.13 -0.82 -24.83
N THR A 183 -19.12 -2.15 -24.92
CA THR A 183 -17.94 -3.00 -24.85
C THR A 183 -17.68 -3.70 -26.19
N PRO A 184 -16.42 -3.92 -26.60
CA PRO A 184 -16.10 -4.73 -27.77
C PRO A 184 -16.20 -6.24 -27.50
N LEU A 185 -16.46 -6.64 -26.24
CA LEU A 185 -16.57 -8.05 -25.86
C LEU A 185 -17.97 -8.58 -26.20
N ASN A 186 -18.03 -9.81 -26.72
CA ASN A 186 -19.30 -10.45 -27.02
C ASN A 186 -20.13 -10.71 -25.74
N VAL A 187 -19.48 -11.08 -24.64
CA VAL A 187 -20.06 -11.17 -23.30
C VAL A 187 -19.05 -10.68 -22.27
N VAL A 188 -19.52 -10.23 -21.10
CA VAL A 188 -18.65 -9.79 -20.01
C VAL A 188 -18.86 -10.67 -18.79
N ILE A 189 -17.77 -11.29 -18.33
CA ILE A 189 -17.74 -12.05 -17.08
C ILE A 189 -17.29 -11.11 -15.97
N ALA A 190 -18.10 -10.98 -14.93
CA ALA A 190 -17.81 -10.20 -13.74
C ALA A 190 -17.62 -11.12 -12.55
N ASP A 191 -16.47 -11.00 -11.91
CA ASP A 191 -16.04 -11.80 -10.79
C ASP A 191 -16.43 -11.10 -9.49
N HIS A 192 -17.01 -11.87 -8.57
CA HIS A 192 -17.46 -11.40 -7.27
C HIS A 192 -18.49 -10.24 -7.32
N LYS A 193 -18.94 -9.82 -6.14
CA LYS A 193 -20.00 -8.81 -6.00
C LYS A 193 -19.55 -7.39 -6.43
N PRO A 194 -18.34 -6.91 -6.07
CA PRO A 194 -17.93 -5.55 -6.41
C PRO A 194 -17.93 -5.25 -7.91
N GLU A 195 -17.38 -6.12 -8.76
CA GLU A 195 -17.35 -5.89 -10.21
C GLU A 195 -18.75 -5.90 -10.83
N ARG A 196 -19.61 -6.81 -10.37
CA ARG A 196 -21.02 -6.87 -10.82
C ARG A 196 -21.75 -5.56 -10.55
N LEU A 197 -21.55 -4.99 -9.37
CA LEU A 197 -22.13 -3.70 -9.02
C LEU A 197 -21.54 -2.56 -9.87
N PHE A 198 -20.24 -2.60 -10.16
CA PHE A 198 -19.59 -1.59 -10.98
C PHE A 198 -20.13 -1.59 -12.43
N ILE A 199 -20.25 -2.78 -13.04
CA ILE A 199 -20.81 -2.91 -14.41
C ILE A 199 -22.26 -2.42 -14.45
N ARG A 200 -23.07 -2.75 -13.44
CA ARG A 200 -24.44 -2.25 -13.32
C ARG A 200 -24.51 -0.74 -13.33
N GLU A 201 -23.69 -0.08 -12.52
CA GLU A 201 -23.63 1.38 -12.52
C GLU A 201 -23.17 1.91 -13.88
N MET A 202 -22.16 1.30 -14.49
CA MET A 202 -21.59 1.72 -15.77
C MET A 202 -22.61 1.68 -16.93
N VAL A 203 -23.48 0.67 -16.94
CA VAL A 203 -24.51 0.47 -18.00
C VAL A 203 -25.84 1.19 -17.73
N LYS A 204 -25.98 1.92 -16.61
CA LYS A 204 -27.13 2.81 -16.40
C LYS A 204 -27.14 3.92 -17.44
N GLN A 205 -28.33 4.28 -17.94
CA GLN A 205 -28.51 5.29 -18.97
C GLN A 205 -27.89 6.66 -18.60
N GLU A 206 -27.98 7.08 -17.33
CA GLU A 206 -27.36 8.32 -16.87
C GLU A 206 -25.83 8.30 -16.89
N ASN A 207 -25.19 7.14 -16.86
CA ASN A 207 -23.74 6.99 -16.84
C ASN A 207 -23.20 6.64 -18.23
N ALA A 208 -23.78 5.65 -18.89
CA ALA A 208 -23.36 5.15 -20.20
C ALA A 208 -23.35 6.24 -21.28
N ARG A 209 -24.22 7.26 -21.19
CA ARG A 209 -24.22 8.39 -22.13
C ARG A 209 -22.93 9.23 -22.11
N PHE A 210 -22.15 9.17 -21.02
CA PHE A 210 -20.87 9.88 -20.86
C PHE A 210 -19.65 9.00 -21.16
N ILE A 211 -19.86 7.74 -21.49
CA ILE A 211 -18.82 6.76 -21.79
C ILE A 211 -18.84 6.49 -23.30
N ASP A 212 -17.68 6.54 -23.95
CA ASP A 212 -17.59 6.19 -25.38
C ASP A 212 -17.56 4.67 -25.53
N ASN A 213 -16.64 4.02 -24.81
CA ASN A 213 -16.46 2.58 -24.78
C ASN A 213 -15.78 2.16 -23.48
N TRP A 214 -15.87 0.89 -23.14
CA TRP A 214 -15.11 0.31 -22.04
C TRP A 214 -14.74 -1.14 -22.34
N ILE A 215 -13.72 -1.66 -21.66
CA ILE A 215 -13.33 -3.06 -21.74
C ILE A 215 -12.92 -3.56 -20.36
N LYS A 216 -13.42 -4.74 -19.97
CA LYS A 216 -12.89 -5.48 -18.81
C LYS A 216 -11.60 -6.17 -19.22
N SER A 217 -10.53 -6.04 -18.44
CA SER A 217 -9.30 -6.78 -18.65
C SER A 217 -9.49 -8.28 -18.46
N THR A 218 -8.52 -9.05 -18.92
CA THR A 218 -8.33 -10.44 -18.46
C THR A 218 -7.49 -10.42 -17.18
N ASP A 219 -7.62 -11.47 -16.37
CA ASP A 219 -6.85 -11.61 -15.13
C ASP A 219 -5.34 -11.73 -15.43
N GLN A 220 -5.00 -12.21 -16.62
CA GLN A 220 -3.63 -12.47 -17.06
C GLN A 220 -3.34 -11.89 -18.45
N ASP A 221 -2.15 -11.33 -18.60
CA ASP A 221 -1.49 -10.96 -19.86
C ASP A 221 -2.15 -9.92 -20.78
N PHE A 222 -3.20 -9.20 -20.36
CA PHE A 222 -3.75 -8.13 -21.20
C PHE A 222 -2.99 -6.81 -21.05
N TYR A 223 -2.85 -6.32 -19.82
CA TYR A 223 -2.14 -5.08 -19.50
C TYR A 223 -1.37 -5.23 -18.18
N PRO A 224 -0.30 -6.05 -18.16
CA PRO A 224 0.41 -6.36 -16.92
C PRO A 224 1.24 -5.17 -16.43
N ILE A 225 0.97 -4.73 -15.21
CA ILE A 225 1.78 -3.74 -14.48
C ILE A 225 2.60 -4.46 -13.42
N GLU A 226 3.91 -4.28 -13.45
CA GLU A 226 4.84 -4.87 -12.49
C GLU A 226 4.84 -4.10 -11.17
N TYR A 227 4.84 -4.84 -10.07
CA TYR A 227 4.95 -4.27 -8.73
C TYR A 227 5.81 -5.16 -7.83
N SER A 228 6.29 -4.56 -6.75
CA SER A 228 7.07 -5.27 -5.73
C SER A 228 6.62 -4.88 -4.34
N TRP A 229 6.52 -5.86 -3.45
CA TRP A 229 6.14 -5.68 -2.05
C TRP A 229 6.96 -6.60 -1.15
N LYS A 230 6.97 -6.36 0.16
CA LYS A 230 7.66 -7.23 1.12
C LYS A 230 6.63 -7.99 1.95
N LYS A 231 6.74 -9.31 1.99
CA LYS A 231 6.02 -10.15 2.95
C LYS A 231 7.04 -10.66 3.97
N GLY A 232 7.16 -9.97 5.11
CA GLY A 232 8.26 -10.19 6.05
C GLY A 232 9.59 -9.68 5.49
N GLU A 233 10.66 -10.48 5.57
CA GLU A 233 12.00 -10.09 5.10
C GLU A 233 12.20 -10.25 3.59
N HIS A 234 11.40 -11.08 2.91
CA HIS A 234 11.60 -11.40 1.51
C HIS A 234 10.79 -10.47 0.58
N PRO A 235 11.43 -9.79 -0.38
CA PRO A 235 10.74 -9.05 -1.42
C PRO A 235 10.05 -10.03 -2.38
N LYS A 236 8.76 -9.82 -2.62
CA LYS A 236 7.98 -10.47 -3.67
C LYS A 236 7.81 -9.50 -4.83
N ARG A 237 7.91 -10.04 -6.05
CA ARG A 237 7.53 -9.34 -7.29
C ARG A 237 6.29 -10.02 -7.85
N GLY A 238 5.44 -9.21 -8.45
CA GLY A 238 4.23 -9.68 -9.09
C GLY A 238 3.86 -8.79 -10.26
N ARG A 239 2.85 -9.23 -10.99
CA ARG A 239 2.15 -8.46 -12.02
C ARG A 239 0.67 -8.42 -11.66
N PHE A 240 0.02 -7.32 -11.96
CA PHE A 240 -1.44 -7.22 -11.91
C PHE A 240 -1.94 -6.58 -13.21
N ASN A 241 -3.18 -6.84 -13.56
CA ASN A 241 -3.85 -6.22 -14.69
C ASN A 241 -5.01 -5.40 -14.13
N PRO A 242 -5.11 -4.09 -14.44
CA PRO A 242 -6.28 -3.30 -14.01
C PRO A 242 -7.58 -3.87 -14.55
N ASP A 243 -8.63 -3.88 -13.75
CA ASP A 243 -9.89 -4.56 -14.08
C ASP A 243 -10.63 -3.92 -15.25
N PHE A 244 -10.67 -2.59 -15.35
CA PHE A 244 -11.40 -1.89 -16.42
C PHE A 244 -10.58 -0.75 -17.04
N PHE A 245 -10.77 -0.60 -18.35
CA PHE A 245 -10.37 0.59 -19.11
C PHE A 245 -11.60 1.23 -19.72
N ILE A 246 -11.89 2.47 -19.35
CA ILE A 246 -13.09 3.22 -19.77
C ILE A 246 -12.62 4.43 -20.59
N LYS A 247 -13.07 4.52 -21.83
CA LYS A 247 -12.74 5.61 -22.74
C LYS A 247 -13.79 6.72 -22.68
N VAL A 248 -13.29 7.96 -22.55
CA VAL A 248 -14.07 9.20 -22.66
C VAL A 248 -13.25 10.23 -23.43
N ASP A 249 -13.57 10.44 -24.70
CA ASP A 249 -12.81 11.26 -25.64
C ASP A 249 -11.33 10.82 -25.69
N LYS A 250 -10.39 11.72 -25.36
CA LYS A 250 -8.95 11.42 -25.27
C LYS A 250 -8.53 10.96 -23.87
N LYS A 251 -9.46 10.53 -23.03
CA LYS A 251 -9.18 10.09 -21.65
C LYS A 251 -9.46 8.60 -21.50
N ILE A 252 -8.61 7.94 -20.72
CA ILE A 252 -8.78 6.55 -20.33
C ILE A 252 -8.83 6.50 -18.81
N LEU A 253 -9.98 6.13 -18.26
CA LEU A 253 -10.15 5.88 -16.83
C LEU A 253 -9.84 4.41 -16.59
N VAL A 254 -8.76 4.17 -15.85
CA VAL A 254 -8.28 2.85 -15.49
C VAL A 254 -8.70 2.56 -14.07
N VAL A 255 -9.41 1.47 -13.87
CA VAL A 255 -10.05 1.13 -12.60
C VAL A 255 -9.60 -0.24 -12.15
N GLU A 256 -9.17 -0.32 -10.89
CA GLU A 256 -9.04 -1.56 -10.14
C GLU A 256 -10.16 -1.64 -9.10
N ILE A 257 -10.88 -2.75 -9.06
CA ILE A 257 -11.96 -3.01 -8.12
C ILE A 257 -11.44 -3.79 -6.90
N LYS A 258 -11.90 -3.38 -5.72
CA LYS A 258 -11.66 -4.05 -4.44
C LYS A 258 -12.95 -4.11 -3.62
N GLY A 259 -12.97 -4.95 -2.58
CA GLY A 259 -14.05 -4.93 -1.60
C GLY A 259 -13.84 -3.83 -0.55
N ASP A 260 -14.92 -3.43 0.12
CA ASP A 260 -14.90 -2.35 1.11
C ASP A 260 -14.00 -2.68 2.32
N GLU A 261 -13.68 -3.96 2.55
CA GLU A 261 -12.72 -4.38 3.57
C GLU A 261 -11.33 -3.77 3.38
N GLU A 262 -10.92 -3.49 2.14
CA GLU A 262 -9.62 -2.89 1.83
C GLU A 262 -9.55 -1.41 2.23
N ILE A 263 -10.68 -0.72 2.45
CA ILE A 263 -10.68 0.65 3.00
C ILE A 263 -10.15 0.63 4.43
N LYS A 264 -10.63 -0.33 5.25
CA LYS A 264 -10.31 -0.38 6.68
C LYS A 264 -8.92 -0.90 6.95
N ASN A 265 -8.48 -1.89 6.17
CA ASN A 265 -7.17 -2.50 6.33
C ASN A 265 -6.59 -2.87 4.97
N PRO A 266 -6.03 -1.89 4.22
CA PRO A 266 -5.48 -2.17 2.91
C PRO A 266 -4.30 -3.15 3.02
N SER A 267 -4.33 -4.20 2.21
CA SER A 267 -3.25 -5.18 2.17
C SER A 267 -1.94 -4.55 1.66
N ASP A 268 -0.79 -5.04 2.13
CA ASP A 268 0.52 -4.54 1.67
C ASP A 268 0.74 -4.81 0.17
N GLU A 269 0.12 -5.85 -0.36
CA GLU A 269 0.09 -6.13 -1.79
C GLU A 269 -0.66 -5.02 -2.55
N ASN A 270 -1.86 -4.65 -2.10
CA ASN A 270 -2.65 -3.60 -2.77
C ASN A 270 -2.02 -2.20 -2.63
N LYS A 271 -1.36 -1.89 -1.50
CA LYS A 271 -0.52 -0.67 -1.38
C LYS A 271 0.56 -0.61 -2.46
N ALA A 272 1.23 -1.74 -2.70
CA ALA A 272 2.27 -1.82 -3.72
C ALA A 272 1.72 -1.75 -5.15
N LYS A 273 0.60 -2.43 -5.44
CA LYS A 273 -0.10 -2.35 -6.73
C LYS A 273 -0.55 -0.93 -7.03
N TYR A 274 -1.18 -0.27 -6.07
CA TYR A 274 -1.64 1.12 -6.19
C TYR A 274 -0.49 2.06 -6.53
N LYS A 275 0.60 2.00 -5.75
CA LYS A 275 1.81 2.80 -6.00
C LYS A 275 2.40 2.53 -7.38
N ALA A 276 2.49 1.26 -7.79
CA ALA A 276 3.01 0.88 -9.09
C ALA A 276 2.14 1.41 -10.23
N GLY A 277 0.81 1.26 -10.15
CA GLY A 277 -0.13 1.76 -11.16
C GLY A 277 -0.14 3.28 -11.25
N LYS A 278 -0.15 4.01 -10.13
CA LYS A 278 -0.04 5.48 -10.13
C LYS A 278 1.24 5.96 -10.81
N ASN A 279 2.38 5.34 -10.48
CA ASN A 279 3.65 5.66 -11.11
C ASN A 279 3.64 5.33 -12.61
N HIS A 280 3.12 4.16 -12.99
CA HIS A 280 3.01 3.71 -14.37
C HIS A 280 2.23 4.70 -15.23
N PHE A 281 1.02 5.09 -14.82
CA PHE A 281 0.19 6.00 -15.60
C PHE A 281 0.67 7.45 -15.54
N SER A 282 1.34 7.89 -14.48
CA SER A 282 2.02 9.19 -14.45
C SER A 282 3.10 9.27 -15.52
N ILE A 283 4.00 8.27 -15.56
CA ILE A 283 5.06 8.17 -16.57
C ILE A 283 4.45 8.11 -17.98
N LEU A 284 3.40 7.31 -18.18
CA LEU A 284 2.74 7.20 -19.48
C LEU A 284 2.13 8.54 -19.94
N ASN A 285 1.56 9.32 -19.02
CA ASN A 285 1.04 10.66 -19.34
C ASN A 285 2.15 11.68 -19.61
N GLU A 286 3.33 11.52 -19.01
CA GLU A 286 4.49 12.39 -19.28
C GLU A 286 5.15 12.06 -20.63
N GLN A 287 5.11 10.79 -21.06
CA GLN A 287 5.78 10.31 -22.26
C GLN A 287 4.97 10.47 -23.55
N GLN A 288 3.65 10.68 -23.47
CA GLN A 288 2.81 10.92 -24.65
C GLN A 288 1.65 11.88 -24.37
N SER A 289 1.11 12.50 -25.42
CA SER A 289 0.02 13.48 -25.33
C SER A 289 -1.26 13.08 -26.08
N LYS A 290 -1.31 11.88 -26.66
CA LYS A 290 -2.45 11.36 -27.43
C LYS A 290 -3.65 11.04 -26.54
N LEU A 291 -3.37 10.43 -25.39
CA LEU A 291 -4.36 10.01 -24.40
C LEU A 291 -3.94 10.48 -23.01
N HIS A 292 -4.91 10.69 -22.13
CA HIS A 292 -4.65 10.98 -20.72
C HIS A 292 -5.26 9.91 -19.83
N TYR A 293 -4.43 9.27 -19.01
CA TYR A 293 -4.81 8.15 -18.16
C TYR A 293 -5.06 8.62 -16.73
N TYR A 294 -6.20 8.21 -16.18
CA TYR A 294 -6.56 8.38 -14.78
C TYR A 294 -6.62 7.00 -14.14
N PHE A 295 -6.09 6.83 -12.94
CA PHE A 295 -6.02 5.53 -12.27
C PHE A 295 -6.54 5.61 -10.85
N ASN A 296 -7.53 4.76 -10.54
CA ASN A 296 -8.21 4.71 -9.26
C ASN A 296 -8.44 3.26 -8.82
N PHE A 297 -8.27 3.01 -7.53
CA PHE A 297 -8.83 1.84 -6.88
C PHE A 297 -10.23 2.20 -6.38
N LEU A 298 -11.24 1.41 -6.69
CA LEU A 298 -12.62 1.65 -6.27
C LEU A 298 -13.14 0.48 -5.46
N THR A 299 -13.97 0.78 -4.47
CA THR A 299 -14.85 -0.21 -3.82
C THR A 299 -16.31 0.16 -4.03
N PRO A 300 -17.28 -0.74 -3.74
CA PRO A 300 -18.70 -0.43 -3.85
C PRO A 300 -19.13 0.88 -3.17
N GLU A 301 -18.51 1.25 -2.05
CA GLU A 301 -18.77 2.53 -1.37
C GLU A 301 -18.42 3.79 -2.20
N ASP A 302 -17.59 3.66 -3.24
CA ASP A 302 -17.14 4.79 -4.06
C ASP A 302 -18.00 5.01 -5.32
N TYR A 303 -18.82 4.03 -5.72
CA TYR A 303 -19.39 4.00 -7.08
C TYR A 303 -20.31 5.18 -7.38
N ASP A 304 -21.28 5.48 -6.51
CA ASP A 304 -22.21 6.60 -6.72
C ASP A 304 -21.46 7.92 -6.91
N TYR A 305 -20.42 8.14 -6.09
CA TYR A 305 -19.61 9.35 -6.12
C TYR A 305 -18.67 9.40 -7.34
N TYR A 306 -18.09 8.26 -7.72
CA TYR A 306 -17.28 8.11 -8.93
C TYR A 306 -18.07 8.42 -10.20
N PHE A 307 -19.26 7.84 -10.34
CA PHE A 307 -20.12 8.10 -11.49
C PHE A 307 -20.70 9.52 -11.50
N ASP A 308 -20.94 10.13 -10.34
CA ASP A 308 -21.26 11.57 -10.27
C ASP A 308 -20.13 12.45 -10.83
N HIS A 309 -18.89 12.14 -10.46
CA HIS A 309 -17.70 12.80 -11.00
C HIS A 309 -17.55 12.61 -12.51
N LEU A 310 -17.78 11.39 -13.00
CA LEU A 310 -17.79 11.08 -14.42
C LEU A 310 -18.81 11.95 -15.18
N ARG A 311 -20.06 12.01 -14.69
CA ARG A 311 -21.13 12.81 -15.31
C ARG A 311 -20.81 14.31 -15.32
N LYS A 312 -20.14 14.79 -14.27
CA LYS A 312 -19.65 16.19 -14.16
C LYS A 312 -18.35 16.45 -14.93
N LYS A 313 -17.79 15.43 -15.61
CA LYS A 313 -16.49 15.49 -16.30
C LYS A 313 -15.33 15.91 -15.38
N ASN A 314 -15.43 15.58 -14.09
CA ASN A 314 -14.36 15.77 -13.12
C ASN A 314 -13.57 14.47 -12.97
N TYR A 315 -12.47 14.33 -13.71
CA TYR A 315 -11.68 13.10 -13.76
C TYR A 315 -10.58 13.02 -12.69
N ASN A 316 -10.33 14.12 -11.96
CA ASN A 316 -9.41 14.15 -10.82
C ASN A 316 -10.07 13.57 -9.56
N PHE A 317 -10.69 12.41 -9.71
CA PHE A 317 -11.35 11.70 -8.64
C PHE A 317 -10.32 11.04 -7.71
N ILE A 318 -10.59 11.08 -6.41
CA ILE A 318 -9.84 10.34 -5.39
C ILE A 318 -10.88 9.55 -4.62
N SER A 319 -10.79 8.22 -4.67
CA SER A 319 -11.68 7.34 -3.93
C SER A 319 -11.35 7.33 -2.44
N LYS A 320 -12.25 6.79 -1.62
CA LYS A 320 -11.93 6.54 -0.20
C LYS A 320 -10.73 5.62 -0.07
N LEU A 321 -10.66 4.57 -0.89
CA LEU A 321 -9.56 3.61 -0.87
C LEU A 321 -8.25 4.24 -1.34
N ASP A 322 -8.27 5.06 -2.38
CA ASP A 322 -7.11 5.82 -2.86
C ASP A 322 -6.52 6.67 -1.73
N ALA A 323 -7.38 7.40 -1.01
CA ALA A 323 -6.95 8.25 0.11
C ALA A 323 -6.28 7.42 1.24
N GLU A 324 -6.78 6.22 1.54
CA GLU A 324 -6.16 5.32 2.52
C GLU A 324 -4.84 4.72 2.02
N LEU A 325 -4.74 4.40 0.73
CA LEU A 325 -3.52 3.88 0.12
C LEU A 325 -2.42 4.95 0.03
N GLU A 326 -2.78 6.22 -0.24
CA GLU A 326 -1.84 7.36 -0.29
C GLU A 326 -1.25 7.70 1.08
N LYS A 327 -2.06 7.71 2.15
CA LYS A 327 -1.60 7.94 3.53
C LYS A 327 -0.49 6.98 3.95
N ASN A 328 -0.57 5.73 3.48
CA ASN A 328 0.37 4.66 3.79
C ASN A 328 1.58 4.59 2.82
N GLY A 329 1.51 5.25 1.66
CA GLY A 329 2.60 5.33 0.67
C GLY A 329 3.68 6.35 1.02
N ASN A 330 3.32 7.39 1.79
CA ASN A 330 4.22 8.40 2.31
C ASN A 330 4.74 8.00 3.69
N GLY A 331 5.60 7.00 3.74
CA GLY A 331 6.57 6.84 4.83
C GLY A 331 7.50 8.06 4.81
N VAL A 332 7.06 9.12 5.49
CA VAL A 332 7.68 10.43 5.61
C VAL A 332 9.17 10.31 5.94
N SER A 333 10.02 10.50 4.92
CA SER A 333 11.32 11.14 5.10
C SER A 333 11.05 12.59 5.46
N LYS A 334 10.81 12.85 6.74
CA LYS A 334 10.90 14.20 7.28
C LYS A 334 12.39 14.51 7.33
N LYS A 335 12.80 15.44 6.46
CA LYS A 335 14.12 16.07 6.46
C LYS A 335 14.46 16.62 7.85
#